data_AF-A0A9W6L4X5-F1
#
_entry.id   AF-A0A9W6L4X5-F1
#
_cell.length_a   1.000
_cell.length_b   1.000
_cell.length_c   1.000
_cell.angle_alpha   90.00
_cell.angle_beta   90.00
_cell.angle_gamma   90.00
#
_symmetry.space_group_name_H-M   'P 1'
#
loop_
_entity.id
_entity.type
_entity.pdbx_description
1 polymer ?
#
loop_
_entity_poly.entity_id
_entity_poly.type
_entity_poly.pdbx_seq_one_letter_code
_entity_poly.pdbx_strand_id
1 'polypeptide(L)'
;MQFHLCERCYAPIDVARERYTSLAHIDRVLPDGSIAWVHSALHADACGEPARERSAAEPPDTGEWDPSRRGHSPAAARHAARRTEPTEVRTPR
;
A
#
# COMPACT_ATOMS: atom_id res chain seq x y z
N MET A 1 -7.36 12.37 -16.47
CA MET A 1 -5.99 12.10 -16.00
C MET A 1 -6.03 10.79 -15.23
N GLN A 2 -5.34 9.78 -15.72
CA GLN A 2 -5.15 8.52 -15.01
C GLN A 2 -3.92 8.73 -14.13
N PHE A 3 -4.10 8.75 -12.82
CA PHE A 3 -2.99 8.86 -11.87
C PHE A 3 -2.73 7.48 -11.27
N HIS A 4 -1.46 7.09 -11.22
CA HIS A 4 -1.06 5.94 -10.43
C HIS A 4 -0.74 6.40 -9.01
N LEU A 5 -0.94 5.52 -8.03
CA LEU A 5 -0.47 5.74 -6.67
C LEU A 5 0.71 4.82 -6.42
N CYS A 6 1.80 5.38 -5.90
CA CYS A 6 2.93 4.58 -5.49
C CYS A 6 2.55 3.75 -4.25
N GLU A 7 2.64 2.43 -4.30
CA GLU A 7 2.28 1.57 -3.16
C GLU A 7 3.21 1.73 -1.95
N ARG A 8 4.42 2.28 -2.15
CA ARG A 8 5.41 2.49 -1.07
C ARG A 8 5.16 3.76 -0.26
N CYS A 9 4.86 4.87 -0.93
CA CYS A 9 4.71 6.18 -0.28
C CYS A 9 3.30 6.74 -0.34
N TYR A 10 2.37 6.08 -1.04
CA TYR A 10 0.97 6.51 -1.24
C TYR A 10 0.80 7.87 -1.90
N ALA A 11 1.88 8.46 -2.44
CA ALA A 11 1.82 9.68 -3.23
C ALA A 11 1.39 9.37 -4.68
N PRO A 12 0.72 10.31 -5.36
CA PRO A 12 0.44 10.21 -6.79
C PRO A 12 1.74 10.20 -7.60
N ILE A 13 1.75 9.41 -8.67
CA ILE A 13 2.80 9.39 -9.69
C ILE A 13 2.31 10.23 -10.87
N ASP A 14 3.03 11.30 -11.19
CA ASP A 14 2.83 12.02 -12.46
C ASP A 14 3.44 11.21 -13.60
N VAL A 15 2.60 10.41 -14.27
CA VAL A 15 3.02 9.53 -15.37
C VAL A 15 3.62 10.27 -16.57
N ALA A 16 3.43 11.59 -16.69
CA ALA A 16 4.04 12.39 -17.75
C ALA A 16 5.47 12.85 -17.40
N ARG A 17 5.86 12.83 -16.11
CA ARG A 17 7.10 13.43 -15.61
C ARG A 17 7.99 12.47 -14.82
N GLU A 18 7.42 11.40 -14.29
CA GLU A 18 8.09 10.48 -13.38
C GLU A 18 8.25 9.10 -14.01
N ARG A 19 9.38 8.45 -13.70
CA ARG A 19 9.59 7.05 -14.04
C ARG A 19 8.93 6.17 -12.98
N TYR A 20 8.22 5.14 -13.42
CA TYR A 20 7.56 4.19 -12.55
C TYR A 20 7.62 2.77 -13.10
N THR A 21 7.45 1.81 -12.20
CA THR A 21 7.27 0.39 -12.52
C THR A 21 5.86 -0.02 -12.12
N SER A 22 5.20 -0.81 -12.97
CA SER A 22 3.95 -1.50 -12.61
C SER A 22 4.25 -2.93 -12.17
N LEU A 23 3.67 -3.34 -11.05
CA LEU A 23 3.68 -4.74 -10.59
C LEU A 23 2.30 -5.34 -10.81
N ALA A 24 2.26 -6.65 -11.08
CA ALA A 24 1.04 -7.41 -11.22
C ALA A 24 1.02 -8.54 -10.19
N HIS A 25 -0.07 -8.60 -9.42
CA HIS A 25 -0.33 -9.63 -8.42
C HIS A 25 -1.60 -10.38 -8.81
N ILE A 26 -1.62 -11.69 -8.56
CA ILE A 26 -2.85 -12.47 -8.68
C ILE A 26 -3.77 -12.05 -7.53
N ASP A 27 -4.96 -11.56 -7.85
CA ASP A 27 -6.03 -11.31 -6.87
C ASP A 27 -6.72 -12.63 -6.52
N ARG A 28 -7.28 -13.28 -7.55
CA ARG A 28 -7.97 -14.55 -7.40
C ARG A 28 -8.04 -15.31 -8.71
N VAL A 29 -8.29 -16.61 -8.61
CA VAL A 29 -8.72 -17.45 -9.73
C VAL A 29 -10.25 -17.41 -9.79
N LEU A 30 -10.81 -17.19 -10.97
CA LEU A 30 -12.25 -17.17 -11.22
C LEU A 30 -12.79 -18.59 -11.46
N PRO A 31 -14.11 -18.83 -11.33
CA PRO A 31 -14.69 -20.16 -11.50
C PRO A 31 -14.47 -20.80 -12.88
N ASP A 32 -14.23 -19.98 -13.90
CA ASP A 32 -13.93 -20.42 -15.27
C ASP A 32 -12.43 -20.77 -15.48
N GLY A 33 -11.61 -20.67 -14.42
CA GLY A 33 -10.18 -20.93 -14.45
C GLY A 33 -9.33 -19.73 -14.90
N SER A 34 -9.94 -18.59 -15.23
CA SER A 34 -9.20 -17.37 -15.54
C SER A 34 -8.65 -16.70 -14.27
N ILE A 35 -7.64 -15.84 -14.42
CA ILE A 35 -6.98 -15.16 -13.31
C ILE A 35 -7.37 -13.68 -13.32
N ALA A 36 -7.94 -13.21 -12.20
CA ALA A 36 -8.07 -11.79 -11.94
C ALA A 36 -6.74 -11.24 -11.41
N TRP A 37 -6.24 -10.20 -12.04
CA TRP A 37 -5.00 -9.53 -11.66
C TRP A 37 -5.30 -8.20 -10.97
N VAL A 38 -4.51 -7.88 -9.96
CA VAL A 38 -4.39 -6.54 -9.39
C VAL A 38 -3.07 -5.96 -9.82
N HIS A 39 -3.07 -4.66 -10.12
CA HIS A 39 -1.88 -3.93 -10.50
C HIS A 39 -1.57 -2.86 -9.47
N SER A 40 -0.30 -2.74 -9.11
CA SER A 40 0.23 -1.65 -8.30
C SER A 40 1.33 -0.92 -9.06
N ALA A 41 1.69 0.26 -8.60
CA ALA A 41 2.74 1.06 -9.20
C ALA A 41 3.74 1.52 -8.13
N LEU A 42 4.99 1.69 -8.54
CA LEU A 42 6.08 2.17 -7.71
C LEU A 42 6.84 3.25 -8.46
N HIS A 43 7.22 4.34 -7.77
CA HIS A 43 8.27 5.22 -8.29
C HIS A 43 9.53 4.38 -8.57
N ALA A 44 10.12 4.56 -9.75
CA ALA A 44 11.39 3.93 -10.07
C ALA A 44 12.54 4.58 -9.29
N ASP A 45 12.41 5.88 -9.01
CA ASP A 45 13.33 6.65 -8.19
C ASP A 45 12.99 6.55 -6.69
N ALA A 46 13.86 7.08 -5.83
CA ALA A 46 13.61 7.11 -4.40
C ALA A 46 12.30 7.87 -4.10
N CYS A 47 11.44 7.30 -3.26
CA CYS A 47 10.22 8.00 -2.85
C CYS A 47 10.58 9.17 -1.95
N GLY A 48 9.83 10.26 -2.08
CA GLY A 48 9.77 11.29 -1.04
C GLY A 48 9.11 10.76 0.23
N GLU A 49 8.88 11.66 1.18
CA GLU A 49 8.15 11.35 2.41
C GLU A 49 6.80 10.68 2.09
N PRO A 50 6.42 9.61 2.80
CA PRO A 50 5.10 9.00 2.65
C PRO A 50 4.01 10.05 2.82
N ALA A 51 2.94 9.96 2.04
CA ALA A 51 1.74 10.75 2.29
C ALA A 51 1.25 10.44 3.71
N ARG A 52 1.37 11.43 4.61
CA ARG A 52 0.97 11.31 6.01
C ARG A 52 -0.45 11.81 6.27
N GLU A 53 -0.96 12.62 5.35
CA GLU A 53 -2.28 13.21 5.44
C GLU A 53 -3.30 12.19 4.93
N ARG A 54 -4.33 11.95 5.74
CA ARG A 54 -5.49 11.18 5.29
C ARG A 54 -6.19 11.94 4.19
N SER A 55 -6.75 11.20 3.23
CA SER A 55 -7.63 11.82 2.23
C SER A 55 -8.77 12.54 2.95
N ALA A 56 -9.13 13.75 2.51
CA ALA A 56 -10.32 14.44 2.99
C ALA A 56 -11.62 13.65 2.74
N ALA A 57 -11.57 12.67 1.83
CA ALA A 57 -12.66 11.73 1.56
C ALA A 57 -12.63 10.47 2.46
N GLU A 58 -11.60 10.29 3.29
CA GLU A 58 -11.57 9.21 4.26
C GLU A 58 -12.54 9.52 5.41
N PRO A 59 -13.43 8.59 5.79
CA PRO A 59 -14.30 8.77 6.95
C PRO A 59 -13.48 9.11 8.21
N PRO A 60 -13.99 9.98 9.09
CA PRO A 60 -13.31 10.32 10.33
C PRO A 60 -13.04 9.06 11.16
N ASP A 61 -11.82 8.97 11.70
CA ASP A 61 -11.38 7.83 12.50
C ASP A 61 -12.04 7.88 13.88
N THR A 62 -13.18 7.18 14.03
CA THR A 62 -13.92 7.09 15.31
C THR A 62 -13.30 6.09 16.29
N GLY A 63 -12.23 5.40 15.90
CA GLY A 63 -11.62 4.32 16.68
C GLY A 63 -12.31 2.96 16.54
N GLU A 64 -13.46 2.90 15.86
CA GLU A 64 -14.13 1.65 15.49
C GLU A 64 -13.64 1.13 14.13
N TRP A 65 -13.84 -0.17 13.89
CA TRP A 65 -13.57 -0.76 12.58
C TRP A 65 -14.60 -0.29 11.57
N ASP A 66 -14.14 0.37 10.51
CA ASP A 66 -14.97 0.80 9.39
C ASP A 66 -14.53 0.05 8.13
N PRO A 67 -15.38 -0.83 7.56
CA PRO A 67 -15.05 -1.59 6.36
C PRO A 67 -14.84 -0.72 5.12
N SER A 68 -15.21 0.56 5.15
CA SER A 68 -14.96 1.52 4.07
C SER A 68 -13.58 2.19 4.13
N ARG A 69 -12.83 2.04 5.24
CA ARG A 69 -11.46 2.56 5.36
C ARG A 69 -10.45 1.64 4.70
N ARG A 70 -9.58 2.22 3.86
CA ARG A 70 -8.37 1.52 3.37
C ARG A 70 -7.28 1.62 4.44
N GLY A 71 -6.97 0.50 5.09
CA GLY A 71 -5.88 0.44 6.07
C GLY A 71 -6.12 -0.59 7.17
N HIS A 72 -5.11 -0.81 8.01
CA HIS A 72 -5.20 -1.69 9.16
C HIS A 72 -6.12 -1.11 10.23
N SER A 73 -6.97 -1.97 10.83
CA SER A 73 -7.73 -1.61 12.02
C SER A 73 -6.79 -1.10 13.14
N PRO A 74 -7.28 -0.32 14.12
CA PRO A 74 -6.45 0.10 15.26
C PRO A 74 -5.76 -1.07 15.97
N ALA A 75 -6.39 -2.26 16.01
CA ALA A 75 -5.78 -3.48 16.54
C ALA A 75 -4.65 -4.01 15.63
N ALA A 76 -4.84 -4.00 14.31
CA ALA A 76 -3.83 -4.41 13.35
C ALA A 76 -2.65 -3.43 13.28
N ALA A 77 -2.89 -2.11 13.43
CA ALA A 77 -1.84 -1.10 13.55
C ALA A 77 -1.01 -1.30 14.83
N ARG A 78 -1.65 -1.55 15.98
CA ARG A 78 -0.95 -1.89 17.24
C ARG A 78 -0.16 -3.19 17.13
N HIS A 79 -0.68 -4.19 16.41
CA HIS A 79 0.04 -5.44 16.16
C HIS A 79 1.27 -5.23 15.28
N ALA A 80 1.16 -4.44 14.20
CA ALA A 80 2.29 -4.10 13.34
C ALA A 80 3.37 -3.31 14.10
N ALA A 81 2.97 -2.34 14.92
CA ALA A 81 3.89 -1.55 15.75
C ALA A 81 4.68 -2.41 16.76
N ARG A 82 4.10 -3.52 17.24
CA ARG A 82 4.80 -4.50 18.10
C ARG A 82 5.83 -5.34 17.34
N ARG A 83 5.67 -5.50 16.02
CA ARG A 83 6.61 -6.26 15.17
C ARG A 83 7.78 -5.43 14.64
N THR A 84 7.73 -4.11 14.77
CA THR A 84 8.86 -3.22 14.43
C THR A 84 9.99 -3.21 15.46
N GLU A 85 9.94 -4.05 16.50
CA GLU A 85 11.15 -4.38 17.24
C GLU A 85 12.15 -5.06 16.28
N PRO A 86 13.42 -4.64 16.24
CA PRO A 86 14.41 -5.22 15.34
C PRO A 86 14.49 -6.72 15.61
N THR A 87 14.02 -7.53 14.68
CA THR A 87 14.41 -8.93 14.64
C THR A 87 15.88 -8.91 14.25
N GLU A 88 16.79 -9.16 15.20
CA GLU A 88 18.20 -9.38 14.89
C GLU A 88 18.28 -10.44 13.79
N VAL A 89 18.64 -9.99 12.58
CA VAL A 89 18.94 -10.90 11.49
C VAL A 89 20.25 -11.59 11.87
N ARG A 90 20.13 -12.79 12.43
CA ARG A 90 21.28 -13.61 12.76
C ARG A 90 21.85 -14.16 11.46
N THR A 91 22.88 -13.52 10.93
CA THR A 91 23.59 -13.99 9.74
C THR A 91 24.24 -15.34 10.06
N PRO A 92 23.96 -16.42 9.29
CA PRO A 92 24.67 -17.68 9.47
C PRO A 92 26.15 -17.50 9.09
N ARG A 93 27.03 -18.08 9.91
CA ARG A 93 28.48 -18.17 9.70
C ARG A 93 28.83 -19.19 8.63
#